data_AF-A0ABD2YM35-F1
#
_entry.id   AF-A0ABD2YM35-F1
#
_cell.length_a   1.000
_cell.length_b   1.000
_cell.length_c   1.000
_cell.angle_alpha   90.00
_cell.angle_beta   90.00
_cell.angle_gamma   90.00
#
_symmetry.space_group_name_H-M   'P 1'
#
loop_
_entity.id
_entity.type
_entity.pdbx_description
1 polymer ?
#
loop_
_entity_poly.entity_id
_entity_poly.type
_entity_poly.pdbx_seq_one_letter_code
_entity_poly.pdbx_strand_id
1 'polypeptide(L)'
;MQDELSQFEKNSVWTLVERPSFHPVIGTKWVFRNKLNDKGEIIRNKARLDAKGYAQEEGINFDETFAPVARLESIRMFLAFACFNDFKLFQMDVKSAFLNSFIDQEVFVEQPQGFENKIFSNHVFKLSKTLYGLKQAPRAWYED
;
A
#
# COMPACT_ATOMS: atom_id res chain seq x y z
N MET A 1 3.89 13.71 -5.60
CA MET A 1 2.94 13.72 -4.46
C MET A 1 1.51 13.82 -4.98
N GLN A 2 1.17 14.83 -5.78
CA GLN A 2 -0.17 14.95 -6.37
C GLN A 2 -0.61 13.73 -7.18
N ASP A 3 0.27 13.17 -8.02
CA ASP A 3 0.00 11.92 -8.74
C ASP A 3 -0.46 10.80 -7.81
N GLU A 4 0.20 10.66 -6.65
CA GLU A 4 -0.11 9.64 -5.66
C GLU A 4 -1.47 9.93 -5.01
N LEU A 5 -1.75 11.17 -4.59
CA LEU A 5 -3.05 11.51 -4.00
C LEU A 5 -4.21 11.33 -4.98
N SER A 6 -4.00 11.65 -6.26
CA SER A 6 -4.99 11.35 -7.32
C SER A 6 -5.24 9.84 -7.47
N GLN A 7 -4.22 9.03 -7.17
CA GLN A 7 -4.27 7.60 -6.85
C GLN A 7 -5.44 7.20 -5.99
N PHE A 8 -5.42 7.82 -4.81
CA PHE A 8 -6.23 7.48 -3.67
C PHE A 8 -7.67 7.94 -3.88
N GLU A 9 -7.86 9.11 -4.46
CA GLU A 9 -9.18 9.61 -4.86
C GLU A 9 -9.83 8.69 -5.89
N LYS A 10 -9.11 8.37 -6.97
CA LYS A 10 -9.61 7.49 -8.05
C LYS A 10 -9.98 6.09 -7.55
N ASN A 11 -9.18 5.55 -6.64
CA ASN A 11 -9.40 4.21 -6.10
C ASN A 11 -10.29 4.19 -4.86
N SER A 12 -10.78 5.36 -4.41
CA SER A 12 -11.57 5.53 -3.18
C SER A 12 -10.93 4.85 -1.97
N VAL A 13 -9.63 5.07 -1.79
CA VAL A 13 -8.82 4.39 -0.76
C VAL A 13 -9.24 4.78 0.65
N TRP A 14 -9.70 6.03 0.84
CA TRP A 14 -10.05 6.55 2.14
C TRP A 14 -11.20 7.57 2.07
N THR A 15 -11.70 7.96 3.23
CA THR A 15 -12.65 9.07 3.40
C THR A 15 -12.24 9.93 4.59
N LEU A 16 -12.35 11.26 4.45
CA LEU A 16 -12.05 12.19 5.53
C LEU A 16 -13.19 12.18 6.55
N VAL A 17 -12.89 11.93 7.82
CA VAL A 17 -13.86 11.81 8.91
C VAL A 17 -13.38 12.53 10.16
N GLU A 18 -14.29 12.82 11.08
CA GLU A 18 -13.94 13.37 12.38
C GLU A 18 -13.01 12.41 13.13
N ARG A 19 -12.07 12.95 13.90
CA ARG A 19 -11.10 12.14 14.64
C ARG A 19 -11.82 11.29 15.68
N PRO A 20 -11.64 9.96 15.67
CA PRO A 20 -12.24 9.09 16.67
C PRO A 20 -11.64 9.37 18.06
N SER A 21 -12.48 9.37 19.10
CA SER A 21 -12.04 9.64 20.48
C SER A 21 -11.31 8.45 21.13
N PHE A 22 -11.65 7.22 20.74
CA PHE A 22 -11.17 5.99 21.39
C PHE A 22 -10.51 5.01 20.43
N HIS A 23 -10.14 5.47 19.23
CA HIS A 23 -9.46 4.62 18.24
C HIS A 23 -8.07 5.19 17.92
N PRO A 24 -7.00 4.37 17.91
CA PRO A 24 -5.69 4.83 17.49
C PRO A 24 -5.70 5.32 16.03
N VAL A 25 -4.97 6.41 15.79
CA VAL A 25 -4.75 7.00 14.47
C VAL A 25 -3.28 6.82 14.09
N ILE A 26 -3.03 6.18 12.95
CA ILE A 26 -1.67 5.87 12.48
C ILE A 26 -1.13 7.08 11.72
N GLY A 27 0.05 7.57 12.09
CA GLY A 27 0.66 8.66 11.33
C GLY A 27 1.01 8.25 9.89
N THR A 28 1.01 9.20 8.96
CA THR A 28 1.48 8.98 7.58
C THR A 28 2.86 9.60 7.36
N LYS A 29 3.59 9.13 6.34
CA LYS A 29 4.86 9.71 5.91
C LYS A 29 5.03 9.62 4.40
N TRP A 30 5.72 10.59 3.83
CA TRP A 30 6.14 10.56 2.43
C TRP A 30 7.46 9.80 2.28
N VAL A 31 7.49 8.86 1.34
CA VAL A 31 8.70 8.14 0.92
C VAL A 31 9.06 8.56 -0.51
N PHE A 32 10.23 9.18 -0.65
CA PHE A 32 10.74 9.66 -1.92
C PHE A 32 11.78 8.70 -2.50
N ARG A 33 11.73 8.47 -3.82
CA ARG A 33 12.72 7.67 -4.53
C ARG A 33 12.93 8.19 -5.94
N ASN A 34 14.17 8.44 -6.29
CA ASN A 34 14.54 8.78 -7.66
C ASN A 34 14.67 7.48 -8.47
N LYS A 35 14.04 7.45 -9.64
CA LYS A 35 14.25 6.43 -10.66
C LYS A 35 15.35 6.95 -11.58
N LEU A 36 16.37 6.11 -11.74
CA LEU A 36 17.52 6.39 -12.59
C LEU A 36 17.41 5.56 -13.88
N ASN A 37 17.95 6.06 -14.97
CA ASN A 37 18.22 5.25 -16.16
C ASN A 37 19.52 4.46 -16.01
N ASP A 38 19.87 3.66 -17.03
CA ASP A 38 21.09 2.85 -17.06
C ASP A 38 22.38 3.70 -17.01
N LYS A 39 22.28 4.99 -17.33
CA LYS A 39 23.39 5.97 -17.26
C LYS A 39 23.49 6.66 -15.90
N GLY A 40 22.60 6.35 -14.96
CA GLY A 40 22.55 6.97 -13.63
C GLY A 40 21.85 8.33 -13.58
N GLU A 41 21.22 8.78 -14.67
CA GLU A 41 20.50 10.05 -14.73
C GLU A 41 19.08 9.90 -14.18
N ILE A 42 18.59 10.93 -13.47
CA ILE A 42 17.24 10.92 -12.89
C ILE A 42 16.21 11.06 -14.01
N ILE A 43 15.43 10.00 -14.22
CA ILE A 43 14.31 10.01 -15.18
C ILE A 43 12.97 10.33 -14.52
N ARG A 44 12.83 10.08 -13.21
CA ARG A 44 11.58 10.35 -12.49
C ARG A 44 11.79 10.44 -10.98
N ASN A 45 11.20 11.44 -10.35
CA ASN A 45 11.07 11.53 -8.90
C ASN A 45 9.75 10.88 -8.48
N LYS A 46 9.80 9.75 -7.76
CA LYS A 46 8.61 9.07 -7.24
C LYS A 46 8.40 9.47 -5.78
N ALA A 47 7.18 9.81 -5.42
CA ALA A 47 6.73 9.95 -4.03
C ALA A 47 5.65 8.90 -3.77
N ARG A 48 5.66 8.29 -2.59
CA ARG A 48 4.64 7.37 -2.09
C ARG A 48 4.23 7.79 -0.70
N LEU A 49 2.96 7.63 -0.39
CA LEU A 49 2.46 7.85 0.96
C LEU A 49 2.34 6.51 1.67
N ASP A 50 3.05 6.40 2.78
CA ASP A 50 3.07 5.19 3.59
C ASP A 50 2.46 5.48 4.97
N ALA A 51 1.71 4.52 5.48
CA ALA A 51 1.37 4.46 6.90
C ALA A 51 2.65 4.21 7.71
N LYS A 52 2.75 4.83 8.88
CA LYS A 52 3.77 4.52 9.89
C LYS A 52 3.41 3.24 10.63
N GLY A 53 3.26 2.12 9.91
CA GLY A 53 2.81 0.86 10.51
C GLY A 53 3.78 0.21 11.50
N TYR A 54 4.97 0.78 11.71
CA TYR A 54 5.81 0.45 12.87
C TYR A 54 5.20 0.92 14.20
N ALA A 55 4.24 1.84 14.16
CA ALA A 55 3.46 2.30 15.32
C ALA A 55 2.17 1.50 15.53
N GLN A 56 1.94 0.42 14.75
CA GLN A 56 0.82 -0.48 14.96
C GLN A 56 1.16 -1.52 16.03
N GLU A 57 0.19 -1.80 16.89
CA GLU A 57 0.26 -2.82 17.94
C GLU A 57 -0.56 -4.05 17.56
N GLU A 58 0.02 -5.23 17.73
CA GLU A 58 -0.65 -6.52 17.49
C GLU A 58 -1.78 -6.72 18.50
N GLY A 59 -2.92 -7.26 18.04
CA GLY A 59 -4.15 -7.40 18.83
C GLY A 59 -4.93 -6.10 19.04
N ILE A 60 -4.42 -4.96 18.58
CA ILE A 60 -5.11 -3.65 18.60
C ILE A 60 -5.34 -3.15 17.17
N ASN A 61 -4.31 -3.12 16.35
CA ASN A 61 -4.35 -2.56 15.00
C ASN A 61 -4.32 -3.61 13.89
N PHE A 62 -3.89 -4.83 14.22
CA PHE A 62 -3.85 -5.99 13.33
C PHE A 62 -3.70 -7.25 14.18
N ASP A 63 -4.15 -8.40 13.66
CA ASP A 63 -4.07 -9.68 14.37
C ASP A 63 -2.86 -10.51 13.94
N GLU A 64 -2.47 -10.43 12.67
CA GLU A 64 -1.37 -11.22 12.11
C GLU A 64 -0.60 -10.46 11.03
N THR A 65 0.66 -10.81 10.83
CA THR A 65 1.46 -10.35 9.67
C THR A 65 1.60 -11.46 8.65
N PHE A 66 1.33 -11.13 7.37
CA PHE A 66 1.46 -12.08 6.27
C PHE A 66 2.44 -11.55 5.23
N ALA A 67 3.19 -12.45 4.61
CA ALA A 67 4.04 -12.13 3.47
C ALA A 67 3.93 -13.27 2.45
N PRO A 68 3.14 -13.11 1.37
CA PRO A 68 3.05 -14.12 0.33
C PRO A 68 4.35 -14.12 -0.48
N VAL A 69 5.29 -15.00 -0.12
CA VAL A 69 6.54 -15.17 -0.86
C VAL A 69 6.47 -16.47 -1.64
N ALA A 70 6.45 -16.37 -2.97
CA ALA A 70 6.56 -17.54 -3.83
C ALA A 70 7.95 -18.19 -3.66
N ARG A 71 7.96 -19.50 -3.44
CA ARG A 71 9.20 -20.28 -3.33
C ARG A 71 9.89 -20.39 -4.68
N LEU A 72 11.21 -20.22 -4.70
CA LEU A 72 11.98 -20.25 -5.94
C LEU A 72 11.94 -21.64 -6.60
N GLU A 73 11.87 -22.70 -5.80
CA GLU A 73 11.71 -24.08 -6.26
C GLU A 73 10.40 -24.26 -7.03
N SER A 74 9.29 -23.72 -6.51
CA SER A 74 7.98 -23.75 -7.18
C SER A 74 8.01 -22.97 -8.50
N ILE A 75 8.63 -21.79 -8.51
CA ILE A 75 8.78 -20.99 -9.73
C ILE A 75 9.60 -21.75 -10.78
N ARG A 76 10.74 -22.33 -10.39
CA ARG A 76 11.60 -23.11 -11.31
C ARG A 76 10.86 -24.32 -11.87
N MET A 77 10.14 -25.05 -11.04
CA MET A 77 9.35 -26.21 -11.48
C MET A 77 8.23 -25.80 -12.44
N PHE A 78 7.53 -24.70 -12.15
CA PHE A 78 6.51 -24.14 -13.04
C PHE A 78 7.09 -23.74 -14.41
N LEU A 79 8.23 -23.05 -14.43
CA LEU A 79 8.90 -22.64 -15.67
C LEU A 79 9.39 -23.85 -16.47
N ALA A 80 9.96 -24.86 -15.82
CA ALA A 80 10.40 -26.09 -16.47
C ALA A 80 9.22 -26.84 -17.11
N PHE A 81 8.11 -26.93 -16.39
CA PHE A 81 6.88 -27.53 -16.90
C PHE A 81 6.30 -26.76 -18.09
N ALA A 82 6.24 -25.43 -18.01
CA ALA A 82 5.77 -24.60 -19.11
C ALA A 82 6.65 -24.75 -20.35
N CYS A 83 7.98 -24.80 -20.18
CA CYS A 83 8.92 -25.02 -21.28
C CYS A 83 8.75 -26.41 -21.91
N PHE A 84 8.57 -27.46 -21.10
CA PHE A 84 8.35 -28.83 -21.59
C PHE A 84 7.07 -28.95 -22.44
N ASN A 85 6.02 -28.22 -22.10
CA ASN A 85 4.74 -28.24 -22.82
C ASN A 85 4.62 -27.15 -23.91
N ASP A 86 5.71 -26.43 -24.20
CA ASP A 86 5.74 -25.30 -25.14
C ASP A 86 4.68 -24.22 -24.84
N PHE A 87 4.44 -23.95 -23.56
CA PHE A 87 3.49 -22.94 -23.12
C PHE A 87 4.08 -21.53 -23.19
N LYS A 88 3.31 -20.62 -23.76
CA LYS A 88 3.60 -19.18 -23.69
C LYS A 88 3.18 -18.62 -22.33
N LEU A 89 4.15 -18.11 -21.58
CA LEU A 89 3.93 -17.46 -20.29
C LEU A 89 3.79 -15.94 -20.44
N PHE A 90 2.93 -15.36 -19.62
CA PHE A 90 2.75 -13.91 -19.49
C PHE A 90 2.97 -13.51 -18.04
N GLN A 91 3.65 -12.38 -17.83
CA GLN A 91 3.85 -11.78 -16.51
C GLN A 91 3.19 -10.40 -16.48
N MET A 92 2.51 -10.10 -15.37
CA MET A 92 1.92 -8.79 -15.12
C MET A 92 2.45 -8.24 -13.80
N ASP A 93 2.91 -7.00 -13.81
CA ASP A 93 3.24 -6.22 -12.61
C ASP A 93 2.08 -5.27 -12.30
N VAL A 94 1.38 -5.52 -11.20
CA VAL A 94 0.22 -4.73 -10.79
C VAL A 94 0.71 -3.45 -10.11
N LYS A 95 0.44 -2.31 -10.74
CA LYS A 95 0.73 -1.00 -10.15
C LYS A 95 -0.19 -0.74 -8.97
N SER A 96 0.40 -0.29 -7.88
CA SER A 96 -0.33 0.12 -6.67
C SER A 96 -1.21 -0.98 -6.09
N ALA A 97 -0.75 -2.23 -6.12
CA ALA A 97 -1.46 -3.42 -5.64
C ALA A 97 -2.22 -3.19 -4.32
N PHE A 98 -1.53 -2.69 -3.28
CA PHE A 98 -2.16 -2.44 -1.97
C PHE A 98 -3.29 -1.40 -2.00
N LEU A 99 -3.25 -0.41 -2.89
CA LEU A 99 -4.32 0.58 -3.02
C LEU A 99 -5.59 0.02 -3.68
N ASN A 100 -5.54 -1.22 -4.19
CA ASN A 100 -6.70 -1.89 -4.77
C ASN A 100 -7.39 -2.82 -3.77
N SER A 101 -6.67 -3.23 -2.71
CA SER A 101 -7.17 -4.20 -1.75
C SER A 101 -8.07 -3.61 -0.69
N PHE A 102 -9.19 -4.26 -0.40
CA PHE A 102 -10.06 -3.84 0.69
C PHE A 102 -9.44 -4.16 2.05
N ILE A 103 -9.82 -3.38 3.07
CA ILE A 103 -9.41 -3.63 4.44
C ILE A 103 -10.65 -3.88 5.30
N ASP A 104 -10.71 -5.05 5.93
CA ASP A 104 -11.84 -5.40 6.79
C ASP A 104 -11.78 -4.70 8.15
N GLN A 105 -10.56 -4.43 8.62
CA GLN A 105 -10.30 -3.77 9.88
C GLN A 105 -10.51 -2.26 9.77
N GLU A 106 -11.08 -1.66 10.81
CA GLU A 106 -11.21 -0.22 10.89
C GLU A 106 -9.85 0.43 11.18
N VAL A 107 -9.31 1.15 10.19
CA VAL A 107 -8.00 1.80 10.29
C VAL A 107 -8.13 3.28 9.96
N PHE A 108 -7.59 4.12 10.84
CA PHE A 108 -7.52 5.57 10.66
C PHE A 108 -6.08 6.01 10.49
N VAL A 109 -5.83 6.95 9.57
CA VAL A 109 -4.52 7.52 9.31
C VAL A 109 -4.53 9.05 9.33
N GLU A 110 -3.43 9.63 9.78
CA GLU A 110 -3.24 11.09 9.77
C GLU A 110 -3.20 11.64 8.34
N GLN A 111 -3.66 12.88 8.17
CA GLN A 111 -3.61 13.54 6.87
C GLN A 111 -2.16 13.64 6.36
N PRO A 112 -1.91 13.51 5.04
CA PRO A 112 -0.57 13.60 4.49
C PRO A 112 0.04 14.96 4.78
N GLN A 113 1.27 14.96 5.31
CA GLN A 113 1.97 16.19 5.65
C GLN A 113 2.05 17.14 4.44
N GLY A 114 1.63 18.39 4.63
CA GLY A 114 1.59 19.42 3.59
C GLY A 114 0.38 19.38 2.66
N PHE A 115 -0.57 18.47 2.90
CA PHE A 115 -1.83 18.32 2.17
C PHE A 115 -3.03 18.25 3.13
N GLU A 116 -2.90 18.83 4.33
CA GLU A 116 -3.98 18.86 5.31
C GLU A 116 -5.13 19.78 4.86
N ASN A 117 -6.36 19.36 5.14
CA ASN A 117 -7.54 20.15 4.90
C ASN A 117 -7.59 21.34 5.88
N LYS A 118 -7.60 22.57 5.35
CA LYS A 118 -7.59 23.79 6.17
C LYS A 118 -8.85 24.00 7.00
N ILE A 119 -10.01 23.51 6.54
CA ILE A 119 -11.29 23.63 7.26
C ILE A 119 -11.40 22.50 8.29
N PHE A 120 -10.99 21.29 7.90
CA PHE A 120 -11.07 20.09 8.71
C PHE A 120 -9.68 19.65 9.18
N SER A 121 -8.95 20.54 9.85
CA SER A 121 -7.55 20.30 10.25
C SER A 121 -7.38 19.14 11.23
N ASN A 122 -8.37 18.94 12.11
CA ASN A 122 -8.35 17.86 13.11
C ASN A 122 -8.91 16.53 12.59
N HIS A 123 -9.47 16.49 11.37
CA HIS A 123 -10.01 15.26 10.79
C HIS A 123 -8.90 14.30 10.38
N VAL A 124 -9.25 13.03 10.23
CA VAL A 124 -8.35 11.94 9.85
C VAL A 124 -8.95 11.16 8.68
N PHE A 125 -8.14 10.37 8.00
CA PHE A 125 -8.63 9.51 6.93
C PHE A 125 -8.99 8.13 7.46
N LYS A 126 -10.25 7.71 7.30
CA LYS A 126 -10.67 6.32 7.47
C LYS A 126 -10.34 5.56 6.19
N LEU A 127 -9.59 4.47 6.29
CA LEU A 127 -9.23 3.63 5.16
C LEU A 127 -10.39 2.69 4.80
N SER A 128 -10.72 2.64 3.50
CA SER A 128 -11.56 1.60 2.90
C SER A 128 -10.72 0.54 2.20
N LYS A 129 -9.47 0.90 1.85
CA LYS A 129 -8.49 0.03 1.19
C LYS A 129 -7.15 0.10 1.89
N THR A 130 -6.31 -0.89 1.68
CA THR A 130 -5.01 -0.95 2.34
C THR A 130 -4.05 0.12 1.86
N LEU A 131 -3.09 0.43 2.72
CA LEU A 131 -2.05 1.43 2.49
C LEU A 131 -0.67 0.78 2.67
N TYR A 132 0.31 1.28 1.93
CA TYR A 132 1.71 0.88 2.11
C TYR A 132 2.14 1.06 3.56
N GLY A 133 2.95 0.13 4.07
CA GLY A 133 3.49 0.19 5.41
C GLY A 133 2.56 -0.33 6.50
N LEU A 134 1.28 -0.58 6.22
CA LEU A 134 0.41 -1.33 7.13
C LEU A 134 0.87 -2.78 7.27
N LYS A 135 0.79 -3.30 8.49
CA LYS A 135 1.19 -4.69 8.83
C LYS A 135 0.35 -5.76 8.15
N GLN A 136 -0.94 -5.47 7.93
CA GLN A 136 -1.92 -6.37 7.33
C GLN A 136 -2.07 -6.21 5.80
N ALA A 137 -1.50 -5.16 5.19
CA ALA A 137 -1.69 -4.87 3.76
C ALA A 137 -1.32 -6.03 2.81
N PRO A 138 -0.22 -6.78 3.03
CA PRO A 138 0.10 -7.89 2.15
C PRO A 138 -0.86 -9.07 2.25
N ARG A 139 -1.58 -9.22 3.38
CA ARG A 139 -2.59 -10.26 3.56
C ARG A 139 -3.84 -9.94 2.77
N ALA A 140 -4.36 -8.72 2.91
CA ALA A 140 -5.54 -8.28 2.16
C ALA A 140 -5.35 -8.46 0.65
N TRP A 141 -4.17 -8.11 0.13
CA TRP A 141 -3.85 -8.35 -1.28
C TRP A 141 -3.80 -9.82 -1.71
N TYR A 142 -3.53 -10.73 -0.78
CA TYR A 142 -3.56 -12.16 -1.07
C TYR A 142 -4.98 -12.75 -1.03
N GLU A 143 -5.87 -12.16 -0.22
CA GLU A 143 -7.23 -12.64 0.00
C GLU A 143 -8.28 -12.04 -0.98
N ASP A 144 -7.99 -10.89 -1.61
CA ASP A 144 -8.80 -10.29 -2.69
C ASP A 144 -8.73 -11.05 -4.04
#